data_AF-A0A3M1SXL9-F1
#
_entry.id   AF-A0A3M1SXL9-F1
#
_cell.length_a   1.000
_cell.length_b   1.000
_cell.length_c   1.000
_cell.angle_alpha   90.00
_cell.angle_beta   90.00
_cell.angle_gamma   90.00
#
_symmetry.space_group_name_H-M   'P 1'
#
loop_
_entity.id
_entity.type
_entity.pdbx_description
1 polymer ?
#
loop_
_entity_poly.entity_id
_entity_poly.type
_entity_poly.pdbx_seq_one_letter_code
_entity_poly.pdbx_strand_id
1 'polypeptide(L)' 'MFVVAVCADREGRRQAGITAGLALRLAARGLRVLALDLVPRGGLAQALGVGPAEGAAGSAAFLAGEQPLGALALPTPHT' A
#
# COMPACT_ATOMS: atom_id res chain seq x y z
N MET A 1 -12.88 12.18 3.26
CA MET A 1 -11.88 11.21 2.77
C MET A 1 -11.14 11.86 1.62
N PHE A 2 -9.80 11.90 1.67
CA PHE A 2 -8.97 12.43 0.59
C PHE A 2 -8.24 11.28 -0.09
N VAL A 3 -8.23 11.27 -1.41
CA VAL A 3 -7.53 10.25 -2.20
C VAL A 3 -6.35 10.95 -2.88
N VAL A 4 -5.15 10.40 -2.66
CA VAL A 4 -3.91 10.88 -3.28
C VAL A 4 -3.35 9.75 -4.13
N ALA A 5 -3.18 10.01 -5.43
CA ALA A 5 -2.54 9.10 -6.36
C ALA A 5 -1.10 9.56 -6.62
N VAL A 6 -0.14 8.66 -6.49
CA VAL A 6 1.28 8.92 -6.80
C VAL A 6 1.62 8.20 -8.09
N CYS A 7 1.71 8.95 -9.19
CA CYS A 7 1.92 8.43 -10.54
C CYS A 7 3.21 9.00 -11.16
N ALA A 8 3.92 8.20 -11.95
CA ALA A 8 5.07 8.61 -12.75
C ALA A 8 5.27 7.64 -13.93
N ASP A 9 5.85 8.14 -15.02
CA ASP A 9 5.87 7.50 -16.34
C ASP A 9 6.97 6.43 -16.52
N ARG A 10 8.01 6.41 -15.65
CA ARG A 10 9.14 5.46 -15.77
C ARG A 10 9.55 4.89 -14.42
N GLU A 11 9.66 3.56 -14.38
CA GLU A 11 10.10 2.73 -13.26
C GLU A 11 9.58 3.17 -11.87
N GLY A 12 8.45 2.61 -11.45
CA GLY A 12 7.73 2.95 -10.22
C GLY A 12 8.45 2.73 -8.86
N ARG A 13 9.77 2.47 -8.87
CA ARG A 13 10.57 2.28 -7.64
C ARG A 13 10.57 3.52 -6.73
N ARG A 14 10.62 4.73 -7.29
CA ARG A 14 10.62 5.96 -6.48
C ARG A 14 9.24 6.29 -5.90
N GLN A 15 8.16 5.91 -6.58
CA GLN A 15 6.78 6.16 -6.13
C GLN A 15 6.49 5.41 -4.84
N ALA A 16 6.89 4.14 -4.73
CA ALA A 16 6.70 3.34 -3.53
C ALA A 16 7.28 4.02 -2.27
N GLY A 17 8.52 4.52 -2.35
CA GLY A 17 9.15 5.26 -1.25
C GLY A 17 8.46 6.58 -0.92
N ILE A 18 8.02 7.33 -1.93
CA ILE A 18 7.26 8.58 -1.74
C ILE A 18 5.92 8.28 -1.06
N THR A 19 5.18 7.29 -1.54
CA THR A 19 3.89 6.88 -1.00
C THR A 19 4.03 6.41 0.45
N ALA A 20 5.02 5.54 0.74
CA ALA A 20 5.30 5.09 2.10
C ALA A 20 5.65 6.26 3.04
N GLY A 21 6.55 7.14 2.62
CA GLY A 21 6.96 8.30 3.41
C GLY A 21 5.82 9.28 3.67
N LEU A 22 4.97 9.53 2.68
CA LEU A 22 3.77 10.36 2.85
C LEU A 22 2.78 9.70 3.81
N ALA A 23 2.48 8.41 3.62
CA ALA A 23 1.56 7.67 4.47
C ALA A 23 1.98 7.69 5.94
N LEU A 24 3.26 7.40 6.21
CA LEU A 24 3.84 7.44 7.56
C LEU A 24 3.75 8.83 8.19
N ARG A 25 4.05 9.89 7.43
CA ARG A 25 3.99 11.28 7.94
C ARG A 25 2.57 11.76 8.20
N LEU A 26 1.58 11.25 7.48
CA LEU A 26 0.17 11.53 7.73
C LEU A 26 -0.32 10.74 8.95
N ALA A 27 0.03 9.46 9.04
CA ALA A 27 -0.28 8.62 10.20
C ALA A 27 0.32 9.17 11.50
N ALA A 28 1.59 9.62 11.47
CA ALA A 28 2.27 10.26 12.61
C ALA A 28 1.61 11.57 13.07
N ARG A 29 0.76 12.19 12.24
CA ARG A 29 -0.07 13.35 12.61
C ARG A 29 -1.45 12.96 13.14
N GLY A 30 -1.67 11.68 13.45
CA GLY A 30 -2.93 11.16 13.96
C GLY A 30 -3.99 10.92 12.90
N LEU A 31 -3.64 10.97 11.61
CA LEU A 31 -4.59 10.69 10.54
C LEU A 31 -4.71 9.19 10.28
N ARG A 32 -5.94 8.73 10.01
CA ARG A 32 -6.18 7.38 9.52
C ARG A 32 -5.79 7.29 8.04
N VAL A 33 -4.84 6.42 7.72
CA VAL A 33 -4.30 6.27 6.36
C VAL A 33 -4.50 4.85 5.88
N LEU A 34 -4.99 4.72 4.65
CA LEU A 34 -4.98 3.48 3.88
C LEU A 34 -4.04 3.68 2.70
N ALA A 35 -3.00 2.86 2.60
CA ALA A 35 -2.06 2.88 1.49
C ALA A 35 -2.34 1.67 0.58
N LEU A 36 -2.47 1.91 -0.72
CA LEU A 36 -2.79 0.88 -1.72
C LEU A 36 -1.59 0.67 -2.65
N ASP A 37 -1.11 -0.56 -2.74
CA ASP A 37 -0.10 -0.95 -3.73
C ASP A 37 -0.79 -1.52 -4.97
N LEU A 38 -0.73 -0.80 -6.07
CA LEU A 38 -1.26 -1.24 -7.37
C LEU A 38 -0.15 -1.65 -8.34
N VAL A 39 1.10 -1.73 -7.88
CA VAL A 39 2.24 -2.16 -8.69
C VAL A 39 2.44 -3.67 -8.49
N PRO A 40 2.45 -4.49 -9.56
CA PRO A 40 2.57 -5.95 -9.42
C PRO A 40 3.81 -6.43 -8.66
N ARG A 41 4.87 -5.61 -8.63
CA ARG A 41 6.11 -5.92 -7.91
C ARG A 41 6.04 -5.70 -6.40
N GLY A 42 4.95 -5.15 -5.86
CA GLY A 42 4.77 -4.99 -4.42
C GLY A 42 5.75 -4.02 -3.77
N GLY A 43 6.19 -2.99 -4.50
CA GLY A 43 7.25 -2.09 -4.04
C GLY A 43 6.87 -1.28 -2.79
N LEU A 44 5.59 -0.95 -2.61
CA LEU A 44 5.11 -0.25 -1.43
C LEU A 44 5.08 -1.17 -0.22
N ALA A 45 4.60 -2.41 -0.39
CA ALA A 45 4.64 -3.42 0.65
C ALA A 45 6.07 -3.64 1.16
N GLN A 46 7.04 -3.79 0.24
CA GLN A 46 8.45 -3.89 0.56
C GLN A 46 8.98 -2.65 1.31
N ALA A 47 8.63 -1.43 0.85
CA ALA A 47 9.04 -0.19 1.50
C ALA A 47 8.47 -0.02 2.91
N LEU A 48 7.34 -0.66 3.21
CA LEU A 48 6.71 -0.70 4.54
C LEU A 48 7.19 -1.89 5.40
N GLY A 49 8.13 -2.70 4.90
CA GLY A 49 8.62 -3.89 5.62
C GLY A 49 7.60 -5.04 5.66
N VAL A 50 6.56 -4.99 4.83
CA VAL A 50 5.58 -6.07 4.68
C VAL A 50 6.11 -7.05 3.65
N GLY A 51 6.54 -8.22 4.12
CA GLY A 51 7.00 -9.29 3.23
C GLY A 51 5.88 -9.79 2.33
N PRO A 52 6.18 -10.19 1.08
CA PRO A 52 5.20 -10.90 0.26
C PRO A 52 4.82 -12.19 0.98
N ALA A 53 3.56 -12.35 1.34
CA ALA A 53 3.05 -13.65 1.73
C ALA A 53 2.84 -14.44 0.44
N GLU A 54 3.59 -15.52 0.25
CA GLU A 54 3.44 -16.40 -0.91
C GLU A 54 1.98 -16.86 -1.02
N GLY A 55 1.37 -16.68 -2.20
CA GLY A 55 -0.01 -17.05 -2.45
C GLY A 55 -1.07 -16.15 -1.77
N ALA A 56 -0.67 -15.10 -1.05
CA ALA A 56 -1.64 -14.18 -0.45
C ALA A 56 -2.31 -13.31 -1.52
N ALA A 57 -3.63 -13.22 -1.40
CA ALA A 57 -4.41 -12.28 -2.18
C ALA A 57 -3.95 -10.85 -1.88
N GLY A 58 -3.84 -10.04 -2.94
CA GLY A 58 -3.47 -8.62 -2.86
C GLY A 58 -4.54 -7.71 -3.47
N SER A 59 -4.17 -6.47 -3.76
CA SER A 59 -5.07 -5.49 -4.39
C SER A 59 -5.73 -6.01 -5.67
N ALA A 60 -5.05 -6.86 -6.44
CA ALA A 60 -5.60 -7.50 -7.65
C ALA A 60 -6.85 -8.37 -7.36
N ALA A 61 -6.83 -9.18 -6.30
CA ALA A 61 -7.95 -10.06 -5.93
C ALA A 61 -9.18 -9.24 -5.50
N PHE A 62 -8.97 -8.11 -4.82
CA PHE A 62 -10.05 -7.18 -4.51
C PHE A 62 -10.63 -6.53 -5.77
N LEU A 63 -9.78 -6.05 -6.68
CA LEU A 63 -10.22 -5.42 -7.92
C LEU A 63 -10.94 -6.40 -8.86
N ALA A 64 -10.57 -7.69 -8.81
CA ALA A 64 -11.26 -8.76 -9.52
C ALA A 64 -12.58 -9.22 -8.85
N GLY A 65 -12.87 -8.75 -7.63
CA GLY A 65 -14.06 -9.16 -6.87
C GLY A 65 -13.92 -10.53 -6.19
N GLU A 66 -12.72 -11.09 -6.12
CA GLU A 66 -12.45 -12.42 -5.54
C GLU A 66 -12.36 -12.38 -4.01
N GLN A 67 -11.89 -11.27 -3.44
CA GLN A 67 -11.79 -11.10 -1.98
C GLN A 67 -12.23 -9.71 -1.49
N PRO A 68 -12.87 -9.60 -0.31
CA PRO A 68 -13.21 -8.32 0.27
C PRO A 68 -11.96 -7.61 0.81
N LEU A 69 -11.91 -6.28 0.70
CA LEU A 69 -10.76 -5.46 1.13
C LEU A 69 -10.37 -5.69 2.60
N GLY A 70 -11.33 -5.95 3.47
CA GLY A 70 -11.09 -6.22 4.89
C GLY A 70 -10.25 -7.47 5.16
N ALA A 71 -10.25 -8.45 4.25
CA ALA A 71 -9.42 -9.66 4.35
C ALA A 71 -7.96 -9.41 3.91
N LEU A 72 -7.70 -8.28 3.26
CA LEU A 72 -6.41 -7.94 2.65
C LEU A 72 -5.69 -6.81 3.40
N ALA A 73 -6.43 -6.04 4.22
CA ALA A 73 -5.89 -4.93 4.97
C ALA A 73 -5.08 -5.44 6.17
N LEU A 74 -3.78 -5.16 6.16
CA LEU A 74 -2.89 -5.43 7.28
C LEU A 74 -2.76 -4.19 8.17
N PRO A 75 -2.90 -4.31 9.51
CA PRO A 75 -2.56 -3.22 10.40
C PRO A 75 -1.07 -2.89 10.28
N THR A 76 -0.72 -1.61 10.14
CA THR A 76 0.66 -1.18 10.36
C THR A 76 0.98 -1.33 11.85
N PRO A 77 2.09 -2.00 12.23
CA PRO A 77 2.48 -2.12 13.63
C PRO A 77 2.65 -0.72 14.24
N HIS A 78 1.94 -0.47 15.34
CA HIS A 78 2.17 0.70 16.17
C HIS A 78 3.44 0.42 17.00
N THR A 79 4.52 1.14 16.73
CA THR A 79 5.58 1.37 17.73
C THR A 79 5.15 2.47 18.69
#